data_AF-A0AAV2I3Q3-F1
#
_entry.id   AF-A0AAV2I3Q3-F1
#
_cell.length_a   1.000
_cell.length_b   1.000
_cell.length_c   1.000
_cell.angle_alpha   90.00
_cell.angle_beta   90.00
_cell.angle_gamma   90.00
#
_symmetry.space_group_name_H-M   'P 1'
#
loop_
_entity.id
_entity.type
_entity.pdbx_description
1 polymer ?
#
loop_
_entity_poly.entity_id
_entity_poly.type
_entity_poly.pdbx_seq_one_letter_code
_entity_poly.pdbx_strand_id
1 'polypeptide(L)' 'LFYTAGTKWCGSGNIAEHADDRGRFDDTDSCCHQHDQCRLTLSGGEVLHGIRNPKSYTV' A
#
# COMPACT_ATOMS: atom_id res chain seq x y z
N LEU A 1 0.74 -12.02 -5.90
CA LEU A 1 0.39 -10.97 -4.93
C LEU A 1 1.16 -11.23 -3.65
N PHE A 2 1.91 -10.24 -3.16
CA PHE A 2 2.62 -10.33 -1.89
C PHE A 2 1.88 -9.47 -0.87
N TYR A 3 1.24 -10.12 0.08
CA TYR A 3 0.56 -9.49 1.21
C TYR A 3 1.06 -10.11 2.51
N THR A 4 1.05 -9.34 3.58
CA THR A 4 1.48 -9.82 4.89
C THR A 4 0.32 -10.57 5.56
N ALA A 5 0.51 -11.84 5.89
CA ALA A 5 -0.56 -12.64 6.49
C ALA A 5 -1.06 -12.01 7.81
N GLY A 6 -2.37 -11.91 7.98
CA GLY A 6 -3.00 -11.25 9.14
C GLY A 6 -3.21 -9.75 8.97
N THR A 7 -2.86 -9.17 7.82
CA THR A 7 -3.17 -7.80 7.41
C THR A 7 -3.95 -7.82 6.11
N LYS A 8 -4.69 -6.75 5.81
CA LYS A 8 -5.47 -6.60 4.58
C LYS A 8 -4.90 -5.49 3.68
N TRP A 9 -4.15 -4.55 4.24
CA TRP A 9 -3.59 -3.39 3.55
C TRP A 9 -2.08 -3.46 3.34
N CYS A 10 -1.35 -4.33 4.05
CA CYS A 10 0.10 -4.40 3.93
C CYS A 10 0.55 -5.30 2.76
N GLY A 11 0.78 -4.70 1.59
CA GLY A 11 1.30 -5.40 0.42
C GLY A 11 1.36 -4.54 -0.84
N SER A 12 1.45 -5.21 -2.01
CA SER A 12 1.25 -4.52 -3.29
C SER A 12 -0.24 -4.29 -3.52
N GLY A 13 -0.73 -3.13 -3.12
CA GLY A 13 -2.16 -2.84 -2.99
C GLY A 13 -2.74 -3.47 -1.72
N ASN A 14 -4.04 -3.74 -1.72
CA ASN A 14 -4.75 -4.31 -0.57
C ASN A 14 -5.77 -5.38 -1.00
N ILE A 15 -6.20 -6.19 -0.04
CA ILE A 15 -7.24 -7.23 -0.15
C ILE A 15 -8.47 -6.90 0.71
N ALA A 16 -8.60 -5.64 1.12
CA ALA A 16 -9.69 -5.16 1.96
C ALA A 16 -10.99 -5.08 1.16
N GLU A 17 -12.11 -5.52 1.75
CA GLU A 17 -13.43 -5.45 1.10
C GLU A 17 -14.05 -4.05 1.17
N HIS A 18 -13.65 -3.26 2.18
CA HIS A 18 -14.07 -1.87 2.39
C HIS A 18 -12.99 -1.09 3.15
N ALA A 19 -13.09 0.24 3.21
CA ALA A 19 -12.05 1.13 3.75
C ALA A 19 -11.63 0.82 5.20
N ASP A 20 -12.57 0.43 6.06
CA ASP A 20 -12.28 0.07 7.46
C ASP A 20 -12.00 -1.43 7.67
N ASP A 21 -11.86 -2.20 6.59
CA ASP A 21 -11.67 -3.65 6.69
C ASP A 21 -10.23 -3.98 7.07
N ARG A 22 -10.01 -4.33 8.34
CA ARG A 22 -8.68 -4.61 8.89
C ARG A 22 -8.53 -6.08 9.27
N GLY A 23 -7.30 -6.56 9.18
CA GLY A 23 -6.90 -7.91 9.53
C GLY A 23 -6.72 -8.12 11.03
N ARG A 24 -6.19 -9.29 11.40
CA ARG A 24 -5.88 -9.66 12.79
C ARG A 24 -4.89 -8.70 13.45
N PHE A 25 -3.92 -8.18 12.68
CA PHE A 25 -2.90 -7.26 13.18
C PHE A 25 -3.33 -5.81 12.94
N ASP A 26 -4.42 -5.40 13.59
CA ASP A 26 -5.12 -4.12 13.35
C ASP A 26 -4.20 -2.90 13.40
N ASP A 27 -3.33 -2.81 14.41
CA ASP A 27 -2.43 -1.67 14.58
C ASP A 27 -1.46 -1.53 13.39
N THR A 28 -0.84 -2.65 12.98
CA THR A 28 0.05 -2.67 11.82
C THR A 28 -0.72 -2.40 10.52
N ASP A 29 -1.90 -3.00 10.39
CA ASP A 29 -2.73 -2.87 9.20
C ASP A 29 -3.26 -1.45 9.02
N SER A 30 -3.54 -0.75 10.12
CA SER A 30 -3.92 0.67 10.13
C SER A 30 -2.84 1.57 9.54
N CYS A 31 -1.56 1.29 9.85
CA CYS A 31 -0.45 2.02 9.24
C CYS A 31 -0.39 1.81 7.72
N CYS A 32 -0.63 0.58 7.25
CA CYS A 32 -0.65 0.27 5.82
C CYS A 32 -1.86 0.88 5.12
N HIS A 33 -3.04 0.86 5.76
CA HIS A 33 -4.22 1.56 5.25
C HIS A 33 -3.94 3.05 5.07
N GLN A 34 -3.36 3.72 6.08
CA GLN A 34 -3.02 5.13 5.98
C GLN A 34 -1.99 5.41 4.88
N HIS A 35 -0.99 4.53 4.72
CA HIS A 35 -0.01 4.62 3.64
C HIS A 35 -0.68 4.59 2.26
N ASP A 36 -1.61 3.66 2.04
CA ASP A 36 -2.30 3.48 0.76
C ASP A 36 -3.24 4.66 0.42
N GLN A 37 -3.63 5.47 1.41
CA GLN A 37 -4.41 6.70 1.21
C GLN A 37 -3.55 7.92 0.83
N CYS A 38 -2.24 7.75 0.60
CA CYS A 38 -1.38 8.86 0.19
C CYS A 38 -1.89 9.50 -1.11
N ARG A 39 -2.05 10.82 -1.12
CA ARG A 39 -2.49 11.59 -2.29
C ARG A 39 -1.44 11.67 -3.40
N LEU A 40 -0.19 11.37 -3.04
CA LEU A 40 0.95 11.40 -3.94
C LEU A 40 1.61 10.03 -3.89
N THR A 41 1.33 9.22 -4.90
CA THR A 41 1.94 7.91 -5.08
C THR A 41 2.74 7.91 -6.37
N LEU A 42 3.82 7.15 -6.40
CA LEU A 42 4.62 6.95 -7.60
C LEU A 42 4.73 5.46 -7.89
N SER A 43 4.00 5.00 -8.91
CA SER A 43 3.96 3.60 -9.29
C SER A 43 5.35 3.11 -9.74
N GLY A 44 5.56 1.79 -9.71
CA GLY A 44 6.83 1.21 -10.16
C GLY A 44 7.16 1.59 -11.60
N GLY A 45 8.34 2.16 -11.83
CA GLY A 45 8.79 2.64 -13.15
C GLY A 45 8.29 4.04 -13.54
N GLU A 46 7.34 4.61 -12.80
CA GLU A 46 6.75 5.93 -13.09
C GLU A 46 7.74 7.08 -12.86
N VAL A 47 7.51 8.20 -13.54
CA VAL A 47 8.26 9.44 -13.36
C VAL A 47 7.29 10.56 -13.03
N LEU A 48 7.51 11.24 -11.91
CA LEU A 48 6.73 12.39 -11.47
C LEU A 48 7.68 13.51 -11.04
N HIS A 49 7.46 14.72 -11.53
CA HIS A 49 8.32 15.89 -11.27
C HIS A 49 9.82 15.64 -11.52
N GLY A 50 10.16 14.81 -12.52
CA GLY A 50 11.55 14.46 -12.84
C GLY A 50 12.17 13.39 -11.94
N ILE A 51 11.45 12.90 -10.92
CA ILE A 51 11.87 11.80 -10.06
C ILE A 51 11.31 10.49 -10.62
N ARG A 52 12.17 9.50 -10.84
CA ARG A 52 11.79 8.15 -11.30
C ARG A 52 11.74 7.19 -10.12
N ASN A 53 10.69 6.39 -10.00
CA ASN A 53 10.67 5.22 -9.13
C ASN A 53 11.29 4.01 -9.87
N PRO A 54 12.51 3.55 -9.53
CA PRO A 54 13.15 2.43 -10.22
C PRO A 54 12.63 1.05 -9.73
N LYS A 55 11.76 1.02 -8.71
CA LYS A 55 11.26 -0.21 -8.10
C LYS A 55 10.06 -0.76 -8.87
N SER A 56 9.67 -1.99 -8.59
CA SER A 56 8.50 -2.65 -9.18
C SER A 56 7.19 -2.39 -8.42
N TYR A 57 7.22 -1.57 -7.37
CA TYR A 57 6.09 -1.29 -6.49
C TYR A 57 5.98 0.20 -6.18
N THR A 58 4.78 0.62 -5.76
CA THR A 58 4.45 2.01 -5.42
C THR A 58 5.28 2.52 -4.25
N VAL A 59 5.71 3.78 -4.34
CA VAL A 59 6.36 4.53 -3.26
C VAL A 59 5.63 5.84 -2.99
#